data_AF-A0A2V9QT75-F1
#
_entry.id   AF-A0A2V9QT75-F1
#
_cell.length_a   1.000
_cell.length_b   1.000
_cell.length_c   1.000
_cell.angle_alpha   90.00
_cell.angle_beta   90.00
_cell.angle_gamma   90.00
#
_symmetry.space_group_name_H-M   'P 1'
#
loop_
_entity.id
_entity.type
_entity.pdbx_description
1 polymer ?
#
loop_
_entity_poly.entity_id
_entity_poly.type
_entity_poly.pdbx_seq_one_letter_code
_entity_poly.pdbx_strand_id
1 'polypeptide(L)'
;MPVVCFAVTPAELLRSPILSVRIVFTKSKSQRVKSHNAATVRKPRGGKMSNPKTTPFTSPKPEVRAGWIRKCDLDDFLGRNLPVPNQVVSNEEYYPLPQTQKQRAVEVHLLDLAERNARRLGMSRRQFLRTSCGMAAAFAVMNKVYGNYFSVEGAELLEPAATAENKTDYFIFDVQNHHVAAGRHEPGLLDFRRMGRRWNPELSKSDPKMEDLYLENYIKEVFLDSETDMAVISGIPSLTDDTNILPSDKMAKTRSWVNQLTGSRRVISHGLMSPDLGTRNLESMQVQSEKLKIEAWKGYTGQSLTPGKVGWWLDDEKEAYPALEYSRRLKIKNICIHKGLALGAFDEEHCNPRDVVKASKDFPDLNFLLYHSGFKSLQDALPAAESSFQKTSDVPWVSDLCEWRKKHPHMTNVYMELGSTFGMMVITHPLLCAHVLGMIIDAFGADHVLWGTDSIWWGSPQMPESLMKQFGYKPLTTDIKRQIFGLNAARVYGVDPKARRNPVPHDYIDKLKDLYKQAGKPTPSNTQYGWVTA
;
A
#
# COMPACT_ATOMS: atom_id res chain seq x y z
N MET A 1 -3.52 -22.48 10.81
CA MET A 1 -3.28 -21.09 11.29
C MET A 1 -3.38 -20.20 10.07
N PRO A 2 -4.45 -19.40 9.92
CA PRO A 2 -4.64 -18.62 8.71
C PRO A 2 -3.62 -17.48 8.67
N VAL A 3 -3.14 -17.24 7.46
CA VAL A 3 -2.03 -16.38 7.08
C VAL A 3 -2.59 -14.98 6.84
N VAL A 4 -2.00 -13.99 7.50
CA VAL A 4 -2.61 -12.70 7.83
C VAL A 4 -1.83 -11.56 7.15
N CYS A 5 -2.50 -10.59 6.53
CA CYS A 5 -1.99 -9.85 5.36
C CYS A 5 -1.90 -8.32 5.53
N PHE A 6 -1.00 -7.75 6.31
CA PHE A 6 -1.29 -6.42 6.91
C PHE A 6 -1.27 -5.22 5.98
N ALA A 7 -2.36 -4.45 6.03
CA ALA A 7 -2.37 -3.02 5.75
C ALA A 7 -1.54 -2.25 6.75
N VAL A 8 -0.65 -1.41 6.24
CA VAL A 8 -0.08 -0.32 7.01
C VAL A 8 -1.02 0.89 6.90
N THR A 9 -1.48 1.36 8.06
CA THR A 9 -2.36 2.52 8.33
C THR A 9 -1.82 3.84 7.75
N PRO A 10 -2.53 4.57 6.86
CA PRO A 10 -2.19 5.95 6.44
C PRO A 10 -2.06 6.97 7.59
N ALA A 11 -2.78 6.80 8.72
CA ALA A 11 -2.85 7.81 9.78
C ALA A 11 -1.98 7.54 11.04
N GLU A 12 -1.38 6.35 11.21
CA GLU A 12 -0.23 6.21 12.13
C GLU A 12 1.05 6.85 11.58
N LEU A 13 1.04 7.21 10.29
CA LEU A 13 2.21 7.67 9.53
C LEU A 13 2.44 9.18 9.57
N LEU A 14 1.55 9.97 10.18
CA LEU A 14 1.47 11.40 9.91
C LEU A 14 1.13 12.26 11.12
N ARG A 15 2.18 12.80 11.75
CA ARG A 15 2.04 13.66 12.94
C ARG A 15 2.65 15.06 12.73
N SER A 16 2.09 16.02 13.45
CA SER A 16 2.03 17.48 13.16
C SER A 16 3.21 18.31 13.75
N PRO A 17 3.19 19.67 13.84
CA PRO A 17 4.34 20.50 13.52
C PRO A 17 5.20 20.87 14.76
N ILE A 18 6.52 20.95 14.54
CA ILE A 18 7.52 21.78 15.26
C ILE A 18 7.29 22.00 16.77
N LEU A 19 8.14 21.41 17.62
CA LEU A 19 9.01 22.18 18.53
C LEU A 19 10.16 21.33 19.08
N SER A 20 11.37 21.86 18.95
CA SER A 20 12.63 21.29 19.46
C SER A 20 12.75 21.41 20.98
N VAL A 21 13.00 20.31 21.70
CA VAL A 21 13.57 20.36 23.07
C VAL A 21 14.59 19.23 23.27
N ARG A 22 15.86 19.61 23.50
CA ARG A 22 16.97 18.75 23.95
C ARG A 22 16.80 18.41 25.43
N ILE A 23 16.91 17.14 25.83
CA ILE A 23 17.22 16.78 27.23
C ILE A 23 18.24 15.62 27.30
N VAL A 24 19.30 15.87 28.06
CA VAL A 24 20.44 15.01 28.42
C VAL A 24 20.05 14.10 29.60
N PHE A 25 20.47 12.84 29.62
CA PHE A 25 20.36 12.00 30.84
C PHE A 25 21.67 11.30 31.22
N THR A 26 22.05 11.55 32.48
CA THR A 26 23.18 11.00 33.24
C THR A 26 22.87 9.63 33.88
N LYS A 27 23.92 8.81 34.08
CA LYS A 27 23.88 7.42 34.60
C LYS A 27 23.81 7.33 36.13
N SER A 28 23.13 6.30 36.65
CA SER A 28 23.52 5.55 37.89
C SER A 28 22.96 4.10 37.81
N LYS A 29 23.80 3.05 37.77
CA LYS A 29 24.43 2.20 38.82
C LYS A 29 23.50 1.28 39.64
N SER A 30 23.32 0.05 39.13
CA SER A 30 23.54 -1.29 39.74
C SER A 30 23.44 -1.47 41.28
N GLN A 31 22.70 -2.52 41.69
CA GLN A 31 23.10 -3.42 42.79
C GLN A 31 22.58 -4.86 42.61
N ARG A 32 23.45 -5.85 42.86
CA ARG A 32 23.22 -7.31 42.91
C ARG A 32 23.02 -7.74 44.37
N VAL A 33 22.22 -8.79 44.60
CA VAL A 33 22.29 -9.60 45.84
C VAL A 33 22.32 -11.09 45.51
N LYS A 34 23.11 -11.83 46.31
CA LYS A 34 23.56 -13.23 46.15
C LYS A 34 22.62 -14.26 46.79
N SER A 35 22.77 -15.47 46.26
CA SER A 35 22.31 -16.83 46.61
C SER A 35 22.38 -17.29 48.08
N HIS A 36 21.57 -18.30 48.44
CA HIS A 36 21.89 -19.37 49.42
C HIS A 36 21.33 -20.75 48.96
N ASN A 37 22.12 -21.80 49.22
CA ASN A 37 21.97 -23.27 49.04
C ASN A 37 20.96 -23.87 50.06
N ALA A 38 20.50 -25.14 50.07
CA ALA A 38 20.55 -26.36 49.24
C ALA A 38 19.56 -27.39 49.87
N ALA A 39 19.06 -28.37 49.10
CA ALA A 39 18.82 -29.74 49.59
C ALA A 39 18.52 -30.72 48.44
N THR A 40 19.27 -31.80 48.41
CA THR A 40 19.27 -32.93 47.46
C THR A 40 18.19 -33.96 47.74
N VAL A 41 17.43 -34.37 46.70
CA VAL A 41 16.65 -35.64 46.69
C VAL A 41 16.80 -36.33 45.31
N ARG A 42 16.85 -37.67 45.37
CA ARG A 42 17.30 -38.67 44.38
C ARG A 42 16.58 -38.63 42.99
N LYS A 43 17.37 -38.93 41.95
CA LYS A 43 16.93 -39.20 40.55
C LYS A 43 16.33 -40.60 40.37
N PRO A 44 15.34 -40.76 39.48
CA PRO A 44 15.23 -41.91 38.59
C PRO A 44 15.69 -41.55 37.16
N ARG A 45 16.18 -42.55 36.44
CA ARG A 45 16.64 -42.48 35.06
C ARG A 45 15.45 -42.25 34.11
N GLY A 46 15.52 -41.22 33.28
CA GLY A 46 14.59 -40.94 32.18
C GLY A 46 15.30 -40.07 31.13
N GLY A 47 15.13 -40.39 29.85
CA GLY A 47 15.90 -39.85 28.73
C GLY A 47 15.95 -38.32 28.67
N LYS A 48 17.00 -37.79 28.04
CA LYS A 48 17.14 -36.36 27.70
C LYS A 48 15.94 -35.93 26.83
N MET A 49 14.89 -35.40 27.46
CA MET A 49 13.90 -34.60 26.76
C MET A 49 14.56 -33.25 26.45
N SER A 50 14.79 -32.98 25.16
CA SER A 50 15.16 -31.66 24.69
C SER A 50 14.07 -30.67 25.14
N ASN A 51 14.46 -29.64 25.87
CA ASN A 51 13.56 -28.57 26.27
C ASN A 51 13.13 -27.79 25.02
N PRO A 52 11.86 -27.82 24.59
CA PRO A 52 11.41 -27.13 23.37
C PRO A 52 11.45 -25.61 23.47
N LYS A 53 11.76 -25.05 24.66
CA LYS A 53 11.87 -23.61 24.90
C LYS A 53 13.24 -23.01 24.56
N THR A 54 14.20 -23.81 24.08
CA THR A 54 15.55 -23.35 23.72
C THR A 54 15.99 -23.71 22.31
N THR A 55 15.15 -24.36 21.51
CA THR A 55 15.42 -24.60 20.10
C THR A 55 14.82 -23.44 19.29
N PRO A 56 15.62 -22.60 18.62
CA PRO A 56 15.07 -21.58 17.74
C PRO A 56 14.34 -22.31 16.60
N PHE A 57 13.04 -22.12 16.50
CA PHE A 57 12.29 -22.44 15.27
C PHE A 57 12.88 -21.57 14.16
N THR A 58 13.90 -22.07 13.46
CA THR A 58 14.36 -21.46 12.23
C THR A 58 13.37 -21.87 11.16
N SER A 59 12.56 -20.93 10.68
CA SER A 59 11.81 -21.13 9.44
C SER A 59 12.79 -21.62 8.35
N PRO A 60 12.34 -22.41 7.37
CA PRO A 60 13.25 -22.89 6.33
C PRO A 60 13.73 -21.75 5.46
N LYS A 61 14.91 -21.93 4.85
CA LYS A 61 15.48 -20.96 3.92
C LYS A 61 14.51 -20.76 2.74
N PRO A 62 14.22 -19.51 2.34
CA PRO A 62 13.32 -19.24 1.22
C PRO A 62 13.86 -19.80 -0.10
N GLU A 63 12.95 -20.30 -0.93
CA GLU A 63 13.25 -20.81 -2.28
C GLU A 63 13.33 -19.66 -3.28
N VAL A 64 14.32 -19.70 -4.17
CA VAL A 64 14.48 -18.74 -5.27
C VAL A 64 13.76 -19.27 -6.51
N ARG A 65 12.86 -18.46 -7.08
CA ARG A 65 12.15 -18.77 -8.33
C ARG A 65 12.40 -17.66 -9.33
N ALA A 66 13.04 -17.99 -10.46
CA ALA A 66 13.40 -17.00 -11.49
C ALA A 66 14.15 -15.77 -10.95
N GLY A 67 14.99 -15.94 -9.92
CA GLY A 67 15.73 -14.85 -9.27
C GLY A 67 14.94 -14.07 -8.21
N TRP A 68 13.74 -14.53 -7.85
CA TRP A 68 12.83 -13.87 -6.93
C TRP A 68 12.55 -14.74 -5.70
N ILE A 69 12.29 -14.11 -4.57
CA ILE A 69 11.94 -14.73 -3.28
C ILE A 69 10.63 -14.11 -2.80
N ARG A 70 9.73 -14.91 -2.23
CA ARG A 70 8.54 -14.38 -1.54
C ARG A 70 8.94 -13.64 -0.27
N LYS A 71 8.48 -12.40 -0.11
CA LYS A 71 8.92 -11.54 1.00
C LYS A 71 8.55 -12.09 2.36
N CYS A 72 7.36 -12.66 2.52
CA CYS A 72 6.92 -13.27 3.76
C CYS A 72 7.82 -14.43 4.21
N ASP A 73 8.24 -15.29 3.27
CA ASP A 73 9.16 -16.41 3.55
C ASP A 73 10.54 -15.90 4.01
N LEU A 74 11.04 -14.85 3.35
CA LEU A 74 12.31 -14.22 3.71
C LEU A 74 12.25 -13.57 5.11
N ASP A 75 11.16 -12.87 5.42
CA ASP A 75 10.99 -12.21 6.71
C ASP A 75 10.78 -13.20 7.86
N ASP A 76 10.14 -14.33 7.60
CA ASP A 76 10.00 -15.40 8.58
C ASP A 76 11.32 -16.15 8.80
N PHE A 77 12.05 -16.44 7.73
CA PHE A 77 13.41 -17.01 7.80
C PHE A 77 14.36 -16.13 8.63
N LEU A 78 14.28 -14.81 8.45
CA LEU A 78 15.19 -13.87 9.09
C LEU A 78 14.63 -13.25 10.38
N GLY A 79 13.38 -13.57 10.74
CA GLY A 79 12.70 -13.02 11.90
C GLY A 79 12.57 -11.49 11.86
N ARG A 80 12.36 -10.93 10.66
CA ARG A 80 12.34 -9.48 10.38
C ARG A 80 10.99 -8.85 10.67
N ASN A 81 9.88 -9.34 10.09
CA ASN A 81 8.48 -8.94 10.39
C ASN A 81 8.34 -7.44 10.77
N LEU A 82 8.91 -6.57 9.94
CA LEU A 82 9.04 -5.15 10.23
C LEU A 82 7.73 -4.41 9.93
N PRO A 83 7.36 -3.40 10.74
CA PRO A 83 6.12 -2.63 10.53
C PRO A 83 6.12 -1.83 9.23
N VAL A 84 7.29 -1.55 8.66
CA VAL A 84 7.45 -0.91 7.34
C VAL A 84 8.34 -1.81 6.47
N PRO A 85 8.01 -2.02 5.18
CA PRO A 85 8.90 -2.69 4.25
C PRO A 85 10.25 -1.99 4.15
N ASN A 86 11.31 -2.80 4.14
CA ASN A 86 12.69 -2.36 4.09
C ASN A 86 13.35 -2.71 2.76
N GLN A 87 12.54 -2.92 1.73
CA GLN A 87 12.89 -3.11 0.32
C GLN A 87 11.59 -3.07 -0.48
N VAL A 88 11.69 -2.75 -1.76
CA VAL A 88 10.52 -2.75 -2.66
C VAL A 88 9.98 -4.16 -2.76
N VAL A 89 8.70 -4.33 -2.43
CA VAL A 89 7.99 -5.61 -2.50
C VAL A 89 7.04 -5.54 -3.68
N SER A 90 7.29 -6.35 -4.70
CA SER A 90 6.44 -6.45 -5.88
C SER A 90 5.12 -7.12 -5.54
N ASN A 91 4.02 -6.45 -5.84
CA ASN A 91 2.66 -7.00 -5.89
C ASN A 91 2.38 -7.73 -7.23
N GLU A 92 3.42 -8.14 -7.95
CA GLU A 92 3.38 -8.76 -9.29
C GLU A 92 3.11 -7.78 -10.44
N GLU A 93 2.93 -6.50 -10.13
CA GLU A 93 2.83 -5.46 -11.14
C GLU A 93 4.22 -4.99 -11.57
N TYR A 94 5.17 -4.75 -10.66
CA TYR A 94 6.49 -4.22 -11.03
C TYR A 94 7.64 -5.15 -10.64
N TYR A 95 8.78 -5.02 -11.32
CA TYR A 95 10.02 -5.71 -10.93
C TYR A 95 10.57 -5.09 -9.63
N PRO A 96 10.76 -5.88 -8.55
CA PRO A 96 11.30 -5.36 -7.30
C PRO A 96 12.79 -5.08 -7.47
N LEU A 97 13.28 -4.01 -6.84
CA LEU A 97 14.72 -3.72 -6.81
C LEU A 97 15.42 -4.45 -5.67
N PRO A 98 16.72 -4.75 -5.83
CA PRO A 98 17.53 -5.20 -4.71
C PRO A 98 17.47 -4.22 -3.54
N GLN A 99 17.48 -4.77 -2.32
CA GLN A 99 17.56 -3.97 -1.10
C GLN A 99 18.78 -3.04 -1.17
N THR A 100 18.55 -1.73 -1.09
CA THR A 100 19.64 -0.74 -1.11
C THR A 100 20.45 -0.79 0.18
N GLN A 101 21.67 -0.23 0.17
CA GLN A 101 22.50 -0.15 1.39
C GLN A 101 21.82 0.62 2.52
N LYS A 102 21.11 1.72 2.20
CA LYS A 102 20.36 2.51 3.18
C LYS A 102 19.17 1.71 3.74
N GLN A 103 18.43 1.00 2.89
CA GLN A 103 17.36 0.10 3.33
C GLN A 103 17.87 -1.00 4.28
N ARG A 104 19.01 -1.61 3.98
CA ARG A 104 19.68 -2.56 4.89
C ARG A 104 20.10 -1.91 6.20
N ALA A 105 20.57 -0.66 6.17
CA ALA A 105 20.91 0.08 7.39
C ALA A 105 19.66 0.35 8.27
N VAL A 106 18.51 0.67 7.66
CA VAL A 106 17.23 0.81 8.37
C VAL A 106 16.85 -0.50 9.03
N GLU A 107 16.92 -1.62 8.32
CA GLU A 107 16.64 -2.95 8.87
C GLU A 107 17.47 -3.23 10.14
N VAL A 108 18.80 -3.09 10.06
CA VAL A 108 19.72 -3.39 11.15
C VAL A 108 19.45 -2.49 12.36
N HIS A 109 19.28 -1.19 12.13
CA HIS A 109 19.03 -0.24 13.21
C HIS A 109 17.65 -0.41 13.87
N LEU A 110 16.63 -0.76 13.08
CA LEU A 110 15.28 -1.02 13.58
C LEU A 110 15.25 -2.29 14.44
N LEU A 111 15.89 -3.36 14.00
CA LEU A 111 15.97 -4.59 14.79
C LEU A 111 16.72 -4.38 16.12
N ASP A 112 17.81 -3.62 16.11
CA ASP A 112 18.53 -3.27 17.35
C ASP A 112 17.69 -2.41 18.30
N LEU A 113 17.03 -1.36 17.78
CA LEU A 113 16.17 -0.49 18.59
C LEU A 113 14.98 -1.27 19.16
N ALA A 114 14.34 -2.09 18.33
CA ALA A 114 13.22 -2.93 18.73
C ALA A 114 13.62 -3.94 19.81
N GLU A 115 14.78 -4.58 19.69
CA GLU A 115 15.30 -5.49 20.71
C GLU A 115 15.51 -4.78 22.06
N ARG A 116 16.10 -3.58 22.04
CA ARG A 116 16.32 -2.78 23.26
C ARG A 116 15.02 -2.34 23.92
N ASN A 117 14.06 -1.84 23.14
CA ASN A 117 12.79 -1.35 23.66
C ASN A 117 11.87 -2.49 24.11
N ALA A 118 11.83 -3.60 23.36
CA ALA A 118 11.08 -4.79 23.75
C ALA A 118 11.53 -5.33 25.11
N ARG A 119 12.84 -5.38 25.38
CA ARG A 119 13.39 -5.77 26.70
C ARG A 119 12.95 -4.82 27.81
N ARG A 120 12.93 -3.51 27.57
CA ARG A 120 12.47 -2.52 28.55
C ARG A 120 10.99 -2.68 28.89
N LEU A 121 10.19 -3.03 27.89
CA LEU A 121 8.74 -3.21 28.03
C LEU A 121 8.34 -4.65 28.41
N GLY A 122 9.31 -5.53 28.68
CA GLY A 122 9.04 -6.90 29.11
C GLY A 122 8.35 -7.77 28.04
N MET A 123 8.53 -7.47 26.76
CA MET A 123 7.91 -8.19 25.64
C MET A 123 8.94 -8.72 24.64
N SER A 124 8.50 -9.59 23.71
CA SER A 124 9.37 -10.04 22.62
C SER A 124 9.55 -8.96 21.55
N ARG A 125 10.68 -8.96 20.83
CA ARG A 125 10.90 -8.06 19.68
C ARG A 125 9.77 -8.13 18.67
N ARG A 126 9.28 -9.34 18.38
CA ARG A 126 8.15 -9.56 17.45
C ARG A 126 6.87 -8.90 17.96
N GLN A 127 6.58 -8.96 19.26
CA GLN A 127 5.43 -8.25 19.83
C GLN A 127 5.61 -6.74 19.76
N PHE A 128 6.80 -6.23 20.10
CA PHE A 128 7.09 -4.79 20.06
C PHE A 128 6.90 -4.20 18.66
N LEU A 129 7.43 -4.86 17.63
CA LEU A 129 7.31 -4.41 16.24
C LEU A 129 5.86 -4.31 15.75
N ARG A 130 4.92 -4.98 16.42
CA ARG A 130 3.48 -4.98 16.10
C ARG A 130 2.67 -3.97 16.92
N THR A 131 3.35 -3.10 17.65
CA THR A 131 2.73 -2.00 18.40
C THR A 131 2.94 -0.69 17.65
N SER A 132 2.17 0.33 18.02
CA SER A 132 2.41 1.71 17.58
C SER A 132 3.83 2.20 17.92
N CYS A 133 4.42 1.72 19.03
CA CYS A 133 5.81 2.01 19.39
C CYS A 133 6.81 1.35 18.42
N GLY A 134 6.48 0.18 17.88
CA GLY A 134 7.23 -0.48 16.81
C GLY A 134 7.24 0.34 15.52
N MET A 135 6.09 0.91 15.16
CA MET A 135 5.96 1.84 14.03
C MET A 135 6.77 3.13 14.26
N ALA A 136 6.64 3.76 15.42
CA ALA A 136 7.42 4.94 15.79
C ALA A 136 8.94 4.66 15.74
N ALA A 137 9.36 3.47 16.17
CA ALA A 137 10.76 3.04 16.06
C ALA A 137 11.24 2.93 14.61
N ALA A 138 10.37 2.47 13.69
CA ALA A 138 10.69 2.42 12.27
C ALA A 138 10.94 3.82 11.71
N PHE A 139 10.07 4.79 11.99
CA PHE A 139 10.27 6.17 11.55
C PHE A 139 11.46 6.86 12.19
N ALA A 140 11.71 6.64 13.47
CA ALA A 140 12.90 7.19 14.13
C ALA A 140 14.19 6.67 13.47
N VAL A 141 14.20 5.40 13.07
CA VAL A 141 15.33 4.80 12.35
C VAL A 141 15.42 5.27 10.91
N MET A 142 14.30 5.39 10.19
CA MET A 142 14.29 5.98 8.85
C MET A 142 14.81 7.42 8.89
N ASN A 143 14.45 8.20 9.91
CA ASN A 143 14.99 9.54 10.11
C ASN A 143 16.52 9.53 10.30
N LYS A 144 17.01 8.59 11.10
CA LYS A 144 18.45 8.42 11.32
C LYS A 144 19.20 8.08 10.03
N VAL A 145 18.61 7.27 9.14
CA VAL A 145 19.30 6.78 7.93
C VAL A 145 19.15 7.75 6.75
N TYR A 146 17.96 8.27 6.53
CA TYR A 146 17.66 9.08 5.35
C TYR A 146 17.77 10.58 5.64
N GLY A 147 17.52 11.02 6.87
CA GLY A 147 17.28 12.41 7.25
C GLY A 147 15.87 12.60 7.82
N ASN A 148 15.57 13.74 8.41
CA ASN A 148 14.31 13.97 9.14
C ASN A 148 13.11 14.15 8.19
N TYR A 149 12.45 13.04 7.81
CA TYR A 149 11.25 13.02 6.95
C TYR A 149 9.99 12.56 7.66
N PHE A 150 10.09 12.04 8.87
CA PHE A 150 8.95 11.56 9.65
C PHE A 150 8.91 12.28 11.00
N SER A 151 7.73 12.63 11.50
CA SER A 151 7.59 13.21 12.83
C SER A 151 7.46 12.08 13.85
N VAL A 152 8.38 12.03 14.82
CA VAL A 152 8.40 11.04 15.90
C VAL A 152 8.90 11.68 17.18
N GLU A 153 8.10 11.65 18.24
CA GLU A 153 8.53 12.05 19.57
C GLU A 153 9.17 10.88 20.34
N GLY A 154 10.12 11.20 21.23
CA GLY A 154 10.85 10.17 21.98
C GLY A 154 9.96 9.28 22.85
N ALA A 155 8.87 9.83 23.39
CA ALA A 155 7.90 9.11 24.21
C ALA A 155 7.19 8.00 23.41
N GLU A 156 6.93 8.21 22.12
CA GLU A 156 6.24 7.26 21.25
C GLU A 156 6.99 5.92 21.10
N LEU A 157 8.30 5.91 21.34
CA LEU A 157 9.14 4.72 21.25
C LEU A 157 8.92 3.72 22.39
N LEU A 158 8.29 4.15 23.49
CA LEU A 158 8.14 3.38 24.72
C LEU A 158 6.73 3.44 25.32
N GLU A 159 5.93 4.45 24.99
CA GLU A 159 4.62 4.69 25.60
C GLU A 159 3.50 4.63 24.56
N PRO A 160 2.66 3.56 24.56
CA PRO A 160 1.52 3.48 23.65
C PRO A 160 0.50 4.63 23.83
N ALA A 161 0.36 5.19 25.03
CA ALA A 161 -0.52 6.33 25.29
C ALA A 161 -0.05 7.60 24.55
N ALA A 162 1.26 7.86 24.53
CA ALA A 162 1.84 8.97 23.76
C ALA A 162 1.55 8.83 22.26
N THR A 163 1.36 7.58 21.77
CA THR A 163 0.94 7.36 20.38
C THR A 163 -0.53 7.64 20.11
N ALA A 164 -1.39 7.64 21.14
CA ALA A 164 -2.83 7.88 21.01
C ALA A 164 -3.20 9.36 21.16
N GLU A 165 -2.47 10.12 21.99
CA GLU A 165 -2.74 11.54 22.27
C GLU A 165 -2.47 12.47 21.07
N ASN A 166 -1.63 12.04 20.12
CA ASN A 166 -1.25 12.81 18.92
C ASN A 166 -2.09 12.48 17.66
N LYS A 167 -3.24 11.80 17.79
CA LYS A 167 -4.07 11.42 16.63
C LYS A 167 -4.85 12.61 16.07
N THR A 168 -4.52 13.01 14.83
CA THR A 168 -5.37 13.89 14.03
C THR A 168 -6.39 13.04 13.29
N ASP A 169 -7.67 13.35 13.45
CA ASP A 169 -8.76 12.67 12.75
C ASP A 169 -8.78 13.09 11.27
N TYR A 170 -8.50 12.13 10.37
CA TYR A 170 -8.57 12.29 8.92
C TYR A 170 -9.69 11.41 8.38
N PHE A 171 -10.50 11.96 7.47
CA PHE A 171 -11.32 11.12 6.61
C PHE A 171 -10.43 10.51 5.51
N ILE A 172 -10.22 9.20 5.55
CA ILE A 172 -9.36 8.47 4.60
C ILE A 172 -10.22 7.75 3.56
N PHE A 173 -10.05 8.14 2.31
CA PHE A 173 -10.69 7.53 1.15
C PHE A 173 -9.63 7.03 0.17
N ASP A 174 -9.35 5.74 0.25
CA ASP A 174 -8.38 5.06 -0.62
C ASP A 174 -9.02 4.70 -1.97
N VAL A 175 -8.56 5.37 -3.04
CA VAL A 175 -9.17 5.25 -4.37
C VAL A 175 -8.62 4.10 -5.21
N GLN A 176 -7.64 3.32 -4.72
CA GLN A 176 -7.07 2.21 -5.48
C GLN A 176 -6.79 0.99 -4.60
N ASN A 177 -7.70 0.01 -4.66
CA ASN A 177 -7.50 -1.31 -4.07
C ASN A 177 -8.01 -2.43 -4.99
N HIS A 178 -7.51 -3.66 -4.77
CA HIS A 178 -7.98 -4.88 -5.41
C HIS A 178 -7.84 -6.10 -4.45
N HIS A 179 -8.62 -7.15 -4.68
CA HIS A 179 -8.48 -8.47 -4.03
C HIS A 179 -8.74 -9.58 -5.08
N VAL A 180 -8.59 -10.86 -4.74
CA VAL A 180 -8.93 -11.97 -5.65
C VAL A 180 -10.39 -12.40 -5.45
N ALA A 181 -11.15 -12.58 -6.53
CA ALA A 181 -12.56 -12.96 -6.40
C ALA A 181 -12.76 -14.37 -5.83
N ALA A 182 -13.71 -14.52 -4.92
CA ALA A 182 -14.06 -15.81 -4.33
C ALA A 182 -14.51 -16.85 -5.37
N GLY A 183 -13.88 -18.02 -5.36
CA GLY A 183 -14.11 -19.15 -6.27
C GLY A 183 -13.26 -19.14 -7.54
N ARG A 184 -12.55 -18.04 -7.86
CA ARG A 184 -11.66 -17.99 -9.02
C ARG A 184 -10.36 -18.70 -8.73
N HIS A 185 -10.11 -19.76 -9.48
CA HIS A 185 -8.89 -20.54 -9.39
C HIS A 185 -7.98 -20.13 -10.54
N GLU A 186 -6.96 -19.32 -10.25
CA GLU A 186 -5.82 -19.25 -11.17
C GLU A 186 -4.90 -20.44 -10.91
N PRO A 187 -4.62 -21.29 -11.92
CA PRO A 187 -3.68 -22.39 -11.79
C PRO A 187 -2.32 -21.86 -11.30
N GLY A 188 -1.93 -22.25 -10.08
CA GLY A 188 -0.70 -21.80 -9.43
C GLY A 188 -0.90 -21.31 -8.00
N LEU A 189 -1.87 -20.42 -7.74
CA LEU A 189 -2.01 -19.70 -6.45
C LEU A 189 -2.11 -20.61 -5.22
N LEU A 190 -2.90 -21.70 -5.31
CA LEU A 190 -3.02 -22.67 -4.20
C LEU A 190 -1.86 -23.67 -4.16
N ASP A 191 -1.25 -24.01 -5.30
CA ASP A 191 -0.13 -24.93 -5.34
C ASP A 191 1.13 -24.29 -4.72
N PHE A 192 1.28 -22.97 -4.88
CA PHE A 192 2.23 -22.16 -4.11
C PHE A 192 2.01 -22.23 -2.59
N ARG A 193 0.76 -22.37 -2.11
CA ARG A 193 0.46 -22.57 -0.69
C ARG A 193 0.61 -24.02 -0.24
N ARG A 194 0.22 -25.01 -1.07
CA ARG A 194 0.33 -26.45 -0.74
C ARG A 194 1.79 -26.89 -0.58
N MET A 195 2.71 -26.29 -1.35
CA MET A 195 4.15 -26.50 -1.17
C MET A 195 4.67 -26.08 0.22
N GLY A 196 3.98 -25.17 0.92
CA GLY A 196 4.31 -24.71 2.27
C GLY A 196 4.27 -25.81 3.35
N ARG A 197 3.62 -26.96 3.09
CA ARG A 197 3.58 -28.12 4.01
C ARG A 197 4.94 -28.75 4.26
N ARG A 198 5.88 -28.58 3.33
CA ARG A 198 7.26 -29.06 3.49
C ARG A 198 8.06 -28.25 4.51
N TRP A 199 7.52 -27.13 4.95
CA TRP A 199 8.27 -26.02 5.55
C TRP A 199 7.66 -25.49 6.84
N ASN A 200 6.40 -25.83 7.10
CA ASN A 200 5.78 -25.75 8.41
C ASN A 200 4.97 -27.03 8.64
N PRO A 201 5.44 -27.95 9.52
CA PRO A 201 4.77 -29.22 9.77
C PRO A 201 3.32 -29.06 10.26
N GLU A 202 2.95 -27.92 10.84
CA GLU A 202 1.59 -27.60 11.24
C GLU A 202 0.65 -27.34 10.05
N LEU A 203 1.18 -26.97 8.88
CA LEU A 203 0.40 -26.83 7.63
C LEU A 203 0.01 -28.18 7.03
N SER A 204 0.63 -29.27 7.49
CA SER A 204 0.19 -30.64 7.17
C SER A 204 -1.17 -30.98 7.79
N LYS A 205 -1.64 -30.18 8.77
CA LYS A 205 -2.89 -30.42 9.49
C LYS A 205 -4.13 -29.90 8.77
N SER A 206 -3.97 -29.04 7.75
CA SER A 206 -5.08 -28.55 6.93
C SER A 206 -4.59 -27.99 5.59
N ASP A 207 -5.28 -28.32 4.51
CA ASP A 207 -5.02 -27.77 3.17
C ASP A 207 -5.26 -26.24 3.12
N PRO A 208 -4.38 -25.45 2.48
CA PRO A 208 -4.63 -24.04 2.21
C PRO A 208 -5.82 -23.92 1.26
N LYS A 209 -6.63 -22.90 1.52
CA LYS A 209 -7.88 -22.74 0.80
C LYS A 209 -7.93 -21.39 0.12
N MET A 210 -8.72 -21.37 -0.92
CA MET A 210 -8.96 -20.20 -1.75
C MET A 210 -9.49 -19.03 -0.88
N GLU A 211 -10.22 -19.35 0.20
CA GLU A 211 -10.69 -18.45 1.26
C GLU A 211 -9.63 -17.56 1.93
N ASP A 212 -8.34 -17.92 1.88
CA ASP A 212 -7.26 -17.10 2.44
C ASP A 212 -6.92 -15.85 1.59
N LEU A 213 -7.37 -15.80 0.33
CA LEU A 213 -7.12 -14.69 -0.62
C LEU A 213 -8.37 -13.84 -0.87
N TYR A 214 -9.43 -14.12 -0.13
CA TYR A 214 -10.76 -13.61 -0.38
C TYR A 214 -11.13 -12.44 0.52
N LEU A 215 -12.34 -11.97 0.29
CA LEU A 215 -12.98 -10.79 0.81
C LEU A 215 -12.78 -10.55 2.32
N GLU A 216 -12.74 -11.59 3.14
CA GLU A 216 -12.58 -11.50 4.59
C GLU A 216 -11.21 -10.94 4.97
N ASN A 217 -10.15 -11.39 4.29
CA ASN A 217 -8.81 -10.84 4.47
C ASN A 217 -8.79 -9.39 3.99
N TYR A 218 -9.32 -9.10 2.79
CA TYR A 218 -9.43 -7.73 2.28
C TYR A 218 -10.08 -6.75 3.27
N ILE A 219 -11.21 -7.10 3.91
CA ILE A 219 -11.85 -6.24 4.92
C ILE A 219 -10.93 -6.01 6.10
N LYS A 220 -10.29 -7.06 6.60
CA LYS A 220 -9.45 -6.97 7.77
C LYS A 220 -8.35 -5.94 7.52
N GLU A 221 -7.68 -6.04 6.38
CA GLU A 221 -6.57 -5.14 6.08
C GLU A 221 -7.06 -3.73 5.83
N VAL A 222 -8.05 -3.56 4.95
CA VAL A 222 -8.50 -2.22 4.60
C VAL A 222 -9.23 -1.55 5.76
N PHE A 223 -10.06 -2.25 6.54
CA PHE A 223 -10.96 -1.60 7.51
C PHE A 223 -10.68 -1.89 8.98
N LEU A 224 -9.85 -2.89 9.32
CA LEU A 224 -9.53 -3.20 10.74
C LEU A 224 -8.08 -2.89 11.10
N ASP A 225 -7.15 -3.16 10.20
CA ASP A 225 -5.73 -2.87 10.41
C ASP A 225 -5.28 -1.59 9.71
N SER A 226 -6.22 -0.81 9.17
CA SER A 226 -5.98 0.53 8.64
C SER A 226 -7.02 1.53 9.16
N GLU A 227 -6.71 2.83 9.08
CA GLU A 227 -7.63 3.92 9.43
C GLU A 227 -8.52 4.33 8.23
N THR A 228 -8.62 3.48 7.20
CA THR A 228 -9.42 3.76 5.99
C THR A 228 -10.92 3.81 6.28
N ASP A 229 -11.55 4.96 6.00
CA ASP A 229 -12.99 5.14 6.10
C ASP A 229 -13.72 4.61 4.88
N MET A 230 -13.15 4.85 3.70
CA MET A 230 -13.73 4.40 2.44
C MET A 230 -12.66 3.85 1.49
N ALA A 231 -13.04 2.85 0.71
CA ALA A 231 -12.19 2.28 -0.32
C ALA A 231 -12.92 2.17 -1.66
N VAL A 232 -12.15 2.27 -2.75
CA VAL A 232 -12.56 1.84 -4.08
C VAL A 232 -12.05 0.45 -4.32
N ILE A 233 -12.92 -0.46 -4.77
CA ILE A 233 -12.50 -1.73 -5.36
C ILE A 233 -12.42 -1.57 -6.90
N SER A 234 -11.25 -1.88 -7.45
CA SER A 234 -10.92 -1.79 -8.88
C SER A 234 -10.24 -3.07 -9.36
N GLY A 235 -10.17 -3.28 -10.67
CA GLY A 235 -9.58 -4.48 -11.28
C GLY A 235 -8.90 -4.18 -12.62
N ILE A 236 -8.40 -5.23 -13.27
CA ILE A 236 -7.73 -5.18 -14.56
C ILE A 236 -8.67 -5.74 -15.64
N PRO A 237 -8.85 -5.07 -16.79
CA PRO A 237 -9.61 -5.63 -17.91
C PRO A 237 -9.03 -6.96 -18.40
N SER A 238 -9.90 -7.85 -18.85
CA SER A 238 -9.50 -9.13 -19.45
C SER A 238 -10.46 -9.50 -20.57
N LEU A 239 -9.97 -10.27 -21.54
CA LEU A 239 -10.74 -10.61 -22.74
C LEU A 239 -11.95 -11.51 -22.41
N THR A 240 -11.83 -12.35 -21.39
CA THR A 240 -12.88 -13.25 -20.95
C THR A 240 -13.07 -13.12 -19.45
N ASP A 241 -14.28 -13.43 -18.98
CA ASP A 241 -14.49 -13.55 -17.55
C ASP A 241 -13.54 -14.59 -16.99
N ASP A 242 -13.33 -15.75 -17.60
CA ASP A 242 -12.48 -16.83 -17.04
C ASP A 242 -11.06 -16.40 -16.67
N THR A 243 -10.46 -15.49 -17.44
CA THR A 243 -9.08 -14.97 -17.20
C THR A 243 -9.06 -13.72 -16.31
N ASN A 244 -10.22 -13.18 -15.96
CA ASN A 244 -10.31 -11.99 -15.12
C ASN A 244 -10.26 -12.36 -13.63
N ILE A 245 -9.15 -12.05 -12.94
CA ILE A 245 -8.98 -12.37 -11.51
C ILE A 245 -9.96 -11.63 -10.58
N LEU A 246 -10.51 -10.48 -11.02
CA LEU A 246 -11.49 -9.68 -10.30
C LEU A 246 -12.44 -8.93 -11.25
N PRO A 247 -13.44 -9.61 -11.81
CA PRO A 247 -14.37 -8.99 -12.74
C PRO A 247 -15.33 -8.02 -12.04
N SER A 248 -15.93 -7.13 -12.81
CA SER A 248 -16.78 -6.04 -12.30
C SER A 248 -17.97 -6.51 -11.47
N ASP A 249 -18.59 -7.65 -11.80
CA ASP A 249 -19.69 -8.20 -11.00
C ASP A 249 -19.23 -8.63 -9.60
N LYS A 250 -18.01 -9.18 -9.50
CA LYS A 250 -17.39 -9.55 -8.22
C LYS A 250 -16.97 -8.32 -7.42
N MET A 251 -16.42 -7.30 -8.08
CA MET A 251 -16.14 -6.00 -7.45
C MET A 251 -17.43 -5.38 -6.86
N ALA A 252 -18.49 -5.32 -7.66
CA ALA A 252 -19.79 -4.80 -7.21
C ALA A 252 -20.40 -5.63 -6.08
N LYS A 253 -20.19 -6.96 -6.08
CA LYS A 253 -20.60 -7.85 -4.99
C LYS A 253 -19.83 -7.56 -3.70
N THR A 254 -18.50 -7.41 -3.77
CA THR A 254 -17.66 -7.01 -2.64
C THR A 254 -18.14 -5.69 -2.05
N ARG A 255 -18.32 -4.68 -2.90
CA ARG A 255 -18.88 -3.38 -2.50
C ARG A 255 -20.20 -3.54 -1.77
N SER A 256 -21.15 -4.23 -2.38
CA SER A 256 -22.51 -4.37 -1.86
C SER A 256 -22.52 -5.08 -0.51
N TRP A 257 -21.70 -6.13 -0.38
CA TRP A 257 -21.62 -6.89 0.85
C TRP A 257 -20.94 -6.12 1.98
N VAL A 258 -19.83 -5.40 1.76
CA VAL A 258 -19.22 -4.56 2.81
C VAL A 258 -20.18 -3.44 3.23
N ASN A 259 -20.88 -2.83 2.27
CA ASN A 259 -21.85 -1.77 2.58
C ASN A 259 -23.08 -2.30 3.33
N GLN A 260 -23.55 -3.50 3.00
CA GLN A 260 -24.62 -4.17 3.72
C GLN A 260 -24.17 -4.55 5.14
N LEU A 261 -22.97 -5.12 5.27
CA LEU A 261 -22.37 -5.52 6.55
C LEU A 261 -22.29 -4.34 7.51
N THR A 262 -21.86 -3.18 7.03
CA THR A 262 -21.75 -1.98 7.86
C THR A 262 -23.03 -1.15 7.91
N GLY A 263 -24.06 -1.46 7.10
CA GLY A 263 -25.22 -0.59 6.93
C GLY A 263 -24.85 0.84 6.51
N SER A 264 -23.70 1.03 5.85
CA SER A 264 -23.17 2.34 5.47
C SER A 264 -22.30 2.24 4.22
N ARG A 265 -22.07 3.35 3.51
CA ARG A 265 -21.26 3.37 2.29
C ARG A 265 -19.77 3.43 2.67
N ARG A 266 -19.11 2.28 2.71
CA ARG A 266 -17.66 2.09 2.98
C ARG A 266 -16.87 1.73 1.74
N VAL A 267 -17.50 1.09 0.76
CA VAL A 267 -16.85 0.70 -0.49
C VAL A 267 -17.63 1.28 -1.67
N ILE A 268 -16.92 1.68 -2.72
CA ILE A 268 -17.46 1.93 -4.06
C ILE A 268 -16.72 1.05 -5.07
N SER A 269 -17.27 0.84 -6.27
CA SER A 269 -16.69 -0.09 -7.25
C SER A 269 -16.56 0.54 -8.63
N HIS A 270 -15.44 0.25 -9.28
CA HIS A 270 -15.23 0.63 -10.67
C HIS A 270 -15.84 -0.40 -11.62
N GLY A 271 -16.16 0.06 -12.83
CA GLY A 271 -16.29 -0.79 -14.01
C GLY A 271 -14.97 -0.85 -14.77
N LEU A 272 -14.86 -1.80 -15.69
CA LEU A 272 -13.69 -2.00 -16.54
C LEU A 272 -14.00 -1.55 -17.97
N MET A 273 -13.05 -0.87 -18.60
CA MET A 273 -13.12 -0.49 -20.02
C MET A 273 -11.83 -0.81 -20.76
N SER A 274 -11.98 -1.22 -22.01
CA SER A 274 -10.92 -1.54 -22.98
C SER A 274 -11.36 -1.06 -24.36
N PRO A 275 -11.14 0.22 -24.70
CA PRO A 275 -11.67 0.83 -25.93
C PRO A 275 -11.22 0.13 -27.21
N ASP A 276 -10.07 -0.54 -27.19
CA ASP A 276 -9.51 -1.33 -28.28
C ASP A 276 -10.41 -2.50 -28.72
N LEU A 277 -11.37 -2.92 -27.89
CA LEU A 277 -12.41 -3.90 -28.25
C LEU A 277 -13.61 -3.29 -29.02
N GLY A 278 -13.62 -1.98 -29.28
CA GLY A 278 -14.64 -1.29 -30.08
C GLY A 278 -16.06 -1.48 -29.54
N THR A 279 -16.99 -1.91 -30.39
CA THR A 279 -18.40 -2.13 -30.02
C THR A 279 -18.56 -3.07 -28.82
N ARG A 280 -17.72 -4.11 -28.71
CA ARG A 280 -17.77 -5.06 -27.58
C ARG A 280 -17.48 -4.37 -26.25
N ASN A 281 -16.60 -3.36 -26.24
CA ASN A 281 -16.38 -2.54 -25.06
C ASN A 281 -17.61 -1.72 -24.71
N LEU A 282 -18.24 -1.07 -25.69
CA LEU A 282 -19.44 -0.24 -25.44
C LEU A 282 -20.60 -1.06 -24.89
N GLU A 283 -20.83 -2.28 -25.43
CA GLU A 283 -21.82 -3.22 -24.91
C GLU A 283 -21.50 -3.63 -23.46
N SER A 284 -20.24 -3.94 -23.16
CA SER A 284 -19.79 -4.24 -21.80
C SER A 284 -20.01 -3.04 -20.87
N MET A 285 -19.71 -1.82 -21.31
CA MET A 285 -19.92 -0.61 -20.53
C MET A 285 -21.41 -0.39 -20.22
N GLN A 286 -22.29 -0.60 -21.19
CA GLN A 286 -23.74 -0.52 -20.98
C GLN A 286 -24.17 -1.51 -19.89
N VAL A 287 -23.81 -2.79 -20.06
CA VAL A 287 -24.21 -3.86 -19.13
C VAL A 287 -23.69 -3.60 -17.71
N GLN A 288 -22.43 -3.17 -17.57
CA GLN A 288 -21.86 -2.84 -16.27
C GLN A 288 -22.58 -1.65 -15.62
N SER A 289 -22.87 -0.59 -16.38
CA SER A 289 -23.54 0.60 -15.85
C SER A 289 -24.97 0.30 -15.36
N GLU A 290 -25.75 -0.48 -16.13
CA GLU A 290 -27.13 -0.83 -15.80
C GLU A 290 -27.22 -1.79 -14.61
N LYS A 291 -26.33 -2.78 -14.55
CA LYS A 291 -26.43 -3.88 -13.58
C LYS A 291 -25.67 -3.63 -12.30
N LEU A 292 -24.53 -2.94 -12.37
CA LEU A 292 -23.55 -2.91 -11.29
C LEU A 292 -23.50 -1.57 -10.54
N LYS A 293 -24.14 -0.52 -11.05
CA LYS A 293 -24.15 0.83 -10.42
C LYS A 293 -22.73 1.32 -10.11
N ILE A 294 -21.82 1.17 -11.06
CA ILE A 294 -20.41 1.58 -10.91
C ILE A 294 -20.27 3.10 -10.81
N GLU A 295 -19.20 3.56 -10.18
CA GLU A 295 -18.94 4.98 -9.95
C GLU A 295 -17.86 5.60 -10.85
N ALA A 296 -17.03 4.76 -11.49
CA ALA A 296 -16.00 5.19 -12.42
C ALA A 296 -15.64 4.04 -13.36
N TRP A 297 -14.90 4.35 -14.43
CA TRP A 297 -14.25 3.36 -15.28
C TRP A 297 -12.77 3.21 -14.93
N LYS A 298 -12.25 2.00 -15.06
CA LYS A 298 -10.83 1.68 -14.99
C LYS A 298 -10.36 1.14 -16.34
N GLY A 299 -9.28 1.71 -16.88
CA GLY A 299 -8.64 1.28 -18.12
C GLY A 299 -7.11 1.21 -18.00
N TYR A 300 -6.50 0.42 -18.88
CA TYR A 300 -5.05 0.21 -18.97
C TYR A 300 -4.62 0.45 -20.41
N THR A 301 -3.97 1.59 -20.68
CA THR A 301 -3.55 1.97 -22.04
C THR A 301 -2.38 1.14 -22.56
N GLY A 302 -1.49 0.70 -21.66
CA GLY A 302 -0.40 -0.24 -21.98
C GLY A 302 -0.83 -1.70 -22.13
N GLN A 303 -2.13 -1.99 -22.07
CA GLN A 303 -2.69 -3.33 -22.30
C GLN A 303 -3.65 -3.27 -23.49
N SER A 304 -3.44 -4.16 -24.46
CA SER A 304 -4.41 -4.43 -25.51
C SER A 304 -5.06 -5.79 -25.29
N LEU A 305 -6.39 -5.84 -25.41
CA LEU A 305 -7.17 -7.07 -25.48
C LEU A 305 -7.47 -7.47 -26.93
N THR A 306 -7.24 -6.58 -27.90
CA THR A 306 -7.29 -6.88 -29.33
C THR A 306 -6.02 -7.63 -29.78
N PRO A 307 -6.15 -8.82 -30.42
CA PRO A 307 -4.99 -9.59 -30.90
C PRO A 307 -4.08 -8.79 -31.83
N GLY A 308 -2.77 -8.87 -31.62
CA GLY A 308 -1.76 -8.22 -32.45
C GLY A 308 -1.53 -6.73 -32.16
N LYS A 309 -2.25 -6.16 -31.20
CA LYS A 309 -1.99 -4.82 -30.65
C LYS A 309 -1.30 -4.93 -29.28
N VAL A 310 -0.57 -3.89 -28.91
CA VAL A 310 0.22 -3.83 -27.66
C VAL A 310 -0.34 -2.82 -26.65
N GLY A 311 -1.11 -1.84 -27.12
CA GLY A 311 -1.76 -0.82 -26.30
C GLY A 311 -2.65 0.09 -27.14
N TRP A 312 -3.19 1.13 -26.51
CA TRP A 312 -4.05 2.15 -27.11
C TRP A 312 -3.81 3.52 -26.46
N TRP A 313 -4.06 4.60 -27.19
CA TRP A 313 -3.88 5.98 -26.70
C TRP A 313 -5.20 6.57 -26.21
N LEU A 314 -5.17 7.26 -25.07
CA LEU A 314 -6.34 7.90 -24.47
C LEU A 314 -6.89 9.04 -25.34
N ASP A 315 -6.05 9.65 -26.17
CA ASP A 315 -6.43 10.71 -27.11
C ASP A 315 -6.74 10.22 -28.54
N ASP A 316 -6.78 8.90 -28.75
CA ASP A 316 -7.18 8.33 -30.04
C ASP A 316 -8.68 8.55 -30.31
N GLU A 317 -8.97 9.38 -31.32
CA GLU A 317 -10.34 9.77 -31.67
C GLU A 317 -11.18 8.62 -32.23
N LYS A 318 -10.54 7.58 -32.77
CA LYS A 318 -11.22 6.43 -33.38
C LYS A 318 -11.38 5.29 -32.39
N GLU A 319 -10.42 5.11 -31.49
CA GLU A 319 -10.37 4.00 -30.54
C GLU A 319 -10.90 4.40 -29.16
N ALA A 320 -10.31 5.41 -28.51
CA ALA A 320 -10.66 5.78 -27.15
C ALA A 320 -11.92 6.66 -27.05
N TYR A 321 -12.10 7.63 -27.95
CA TYR A 321 -13.18 8.62 -27.84
C TYR A 321 -14.58 8.02 -27.87
N PRO A 322 -14.88 6.97 -28.67
CA PRO A 322 -16.17 6.30 -28.57
C PRO A 322 -16.51 5.84 -27.15
N ALA A 323 -15.54 5.30 -26.41
CA ALA A 323 -15.75 4.89 -25.01
C ALA A 323 -15.93 6.09 -24.07
N LEU A 324 -15.15 7.16 -24.25
CA LEU A 324 -15.27 8.38 -23.44
C LEU A 324 -16.62 9.08 -23.65
N GLU A 325 -17.05 9.23 -24.90
CA GLU A 325 -18.38 9.76 -25.25
C GLU A 325 -19.50 8.88 -24.71
N TYR A 326 -19.30 7.56 -24.72
CA TYR A 326 -20.27 6.64 -24.14
C TYR A 326 -20.35 6.82 -22.62
N SER A 327 -19.21 6.99 -21.94
CA SER A 327 -19.17 7.29 -20.51
C SER A 327 -19.94 8.57 -20.16
N ARG A 328 -19.81 9.63 -20.98
CA ARG A 328 -20.62 10.86 -20.84
C ARG A 328 -22.11 10.58 -20.94
N ARG A 329 -22.56 9.78 -21.92
CA ARG A 329 -23.97 9.40 -22.08
C ARG A 329 -24.49 8.62 -20.86
N LEU A 330 -23.65 7.75 -20.31
CA LEU A 330 -23.92 7.01 -19.07
C LEU A 330 -23.84 7.88 -17.80
N LYS A 331 -23.41 9.14 -17.93
CA LYS A 331 -23.20 10.10 -16.83
C LYS A 331 -22.17 9.63 -15.80
N ILE A 332 -21.23 8.79 -16.20
CA ILE A 332 -20.08 8.38 -15.39
C ILE A 332 -18.91 9.27 -15.80
N LYS A 333 -18.49 10.16 -14.90
CA LYS A 333 -17.48 11.19 -15.21
C LYS A 333 -16.05 10.75 -14.96
N ASN A 334 -15.85 9.82 -14.03
CA ASN A 334 -14.53 9.45 -13.56
C ASN A 334 -13.94 8.35 -14.44
N ILE A 335 -12.79 8.65 -15.06
CA ILE A 335 -12.03 7.78 -15.95
C ILE A 335 -10.66 7.55 -15.30
N CYS A 336 -10.49 6.39 -14.67
CA CYS A 336 -9.26 5.99 -13.99
C CYS A 336 -8.37 5.26 -14.99
N ILE A 337 -7.21 5.82 -15.34
CA ILE A 337 -6.32 5.23 -16.34
C ILE A 337 -4.99 4.91 -15.68
N HIS A 338 -4.50 3.69 -15.90
CA HIS A 338 -3.13 3.34 -15.56
C HIS A 338 -2.15 4.11 -16.47
N LYS A 339 -1.50 5.14 -15.91
CA LYS A 339 -0.54 6.02 -16.61
C LYS A 339 0.71 6.19 -15.77
N GLY A 340 1.65 5.27 -15.91
CA GLY A 340 2.83 5.16 -15.07
C GLY A 340 3.17 3.69 -14.87
N LEU A 341 4.30 3.42 -14.23
CA LEU A 341 4.86 2.11 -13.94
C LEU A 341 4.66 1.16 -15.13
N ALA A 342 5.42 1.29 -16.21
CA ALA A 342 5.30 0.33 -17.32
C ALA A 342 5.78 -1.06 -16.83
N LEU A 343 4.83 -1.87 -16.39
CA LEU A 343 4.98 -3.07 -15.56
C LEU A 343 5.69 -4.26 -16.23
N GLY A 344 6.43 -4.04 -17.33
CA GLY A 344 7.05 -5.06 -18.19
C GLY A 344 6.06 -6.00 -18.89
N ALA A 345 4.88 -6.23 -18.30
CA ALA A 345 3.70 -6.83 -18.90
C ALA A 345 2.88 -5.83 -19.73
N PHE A 346 3.14 -4.53 -19.57
CA PHE A 346 2.46 -3.45 -20.29
C PHE A 346 3.41 -2.72 -21.22
N ASP A 347 2.88 -2.31 -22.37
CA ASP A 347 3.61 -1.51 -23.33
C ASP A 347 3.98 -0.15 -22.71
N GLU A 348 5.30 0.12 -22.64
CA GLU A 348 5.84 1.32 -22.01
C GLU A 348 5.39 2.59 -22.75
N GLU A 349 5.29 2.53 -24.08
CA GLU A 349 4.90 3.70 -24.87
C GLU A 349 3.49 4.13 -24.47
N HIS A 350 2.53 3.22 -24.48
CA HIS A 350 1.13 3.54 -24.21
C HIS A 350 0.83 3.79 -22.71
N CYS A 351 1.72 3.39 -21.80
CA CYS A 351 1.67 3.80 -20.39
C CYS A 351 2.10 5.26 -20.17
N ASN A 352 2.82 5.87 -21.12
CA ASN A 352 3.23 7.28 -21.03
C ASN A 352 1.99 8.22 -21.00
N PRO A 353 1.97 9.24 -20.12
CA PRO A 353 0.81 10.14 -19.97
C PRO A 353 0.68 11.25 -21.02
N ARG A 354 1.49 11.27 -22.09
CA ARG A 354 1.50 12.35 -23.11
C ARG A 354 0.15 12.62 -23.77
N ASP A 355 -0.66 11.59 -23.93
CA ASP A 355 -2.00 11.65 -24.53
C ASP A 355 -3.05 12.31 -23.62
N VAL A 356 -2.78 12.43 -22.32
CA VAL A 356 -3.73 13.03 -21.37
C VAL A 356 -3.97 14.51 -21.67
N VAL A 357 -2.99 15.23 -22.24
CA VAL A 357 -3.11 16.67 -22.51
C VAL A 357 -4.26 16.97 -23.48
N LYS A 358 -4.35 16.18 -24.57
CA LYS A 358 -5.41 16.33 -25.57
C LYS A 358 -6.73 15.76 -25.05
N ALA A 359 -6.72 14.56 -24.46
CA ALA A 359 -7.93 13.96 -23.89
C ALA A 359 -8.60 14.87 -22.83
N SER A 360 -7.81 15.49 -21.96
CA SER A 360 -8.27 16.47 -20.97
C SER A 360 -8.95 17.69 -21.60
N LYS A 361 -8.41 18.20 -22.71
CA LYS A 361 -8.96 19.35 -23.45
C LYS A 361 -10.28 19.01 -24.15
N ASP A 362 -10.32 17.85 -24.79
CA ASP A 362 -11.45 17.41 -25.60
C ASP A 362 -12.60 16.89 -24.71
N PHE A 363 -12.27 16.47 -23.48
CA PHE A 363 -13.22 15.99 -22.47
C PHE A 363 -13.18 16.76 -21.14
N PRO A 364 -13.45 18.08 -21.13
CA PRO A 364 -13.31 18.92 -19.93
C PRO A 364 -14.35 18.60 -18.83
N ASP A 365 -15.42 17.89 -19.18
CA ASP A 365 -16.51 17.46 -18.28
C ASP A 365 -16.29 16.08 -17.65
N LEU A 366 -15.31 15.32 -18.15
CA LEU A 366 -14.84 14.07 -17.56
C LEU A 366 -13.64 14.34 -16.64
N ASN A 367 -13.45 13.51 -15.62
CA ASN A 367 -12.28 13.53 -14.75
C ASN A 367 -11.33 12.38 -15.14
N PHE A 368 -10.06 12.68 -15.36
CA PHE A 368 -9.01 11.70 -15.64
C PHE A 368 -8.17 11.47 -14.37
N LEU A 369 -8.34 10.31 -13.73
CA LEU A 369 -7.60 9.92 -12.54
C LEU A 369 -6.41 9.06 -12.98
N LEU A 370 -5.21 9.62 -12.94
CA LEU A 370 -4.00 8.97 -13.43
C LEU A 370 -3.37 8.13 -12.32
N TYR A 371 -3.60 6.83 -12.41
CA TYR A 371 -3.07 5.86 -11.45
C TYR A 371 -1.56 5.75 -11.66
N HIS A 372 -0.82 5.83 -10.56
CA HIS A 372 0.64 5.95 -10.51
C HIS A 372 1.22 7.32 -10.90
N SER A 373 0.41 8.36 -11.06
CA SER A 373 0.88 9.75 -11.20
C SER A 373 1.92 9.98 -12.32
N GLY A 374 1.85 9.24 -13.43
CA GLY A 374 2.84 9.37 -14.50
C GLY A 374 4.24 8.91 -14.08
N PHE A 375 4.39 8.10 -13.04
CA PHE A 375 5.71 7.70 -12.55
C PHE A 375 6.30 6.59 -13.40
N LYS A 376 7.34 6.87 -14.20
CA LYS A 376 7.94 5.87 -15.10
C LYS A 376 8.42 4.61 -14.38
N SER A 377 9.41 4.78 -13.50
CA SER A 377 9.96 3.70 -12.67
C SER A 377 10.82 4.28 -11.56
N LEU A 378 11.06 3.48 -10.52
CA LEU A 378 12.02 3.84 -9.48
C LEU A 378 13.46 3.86 -10.01
N GLN A 379 13.79 3.02 -11.00
CA GLN A 379 15.12 2.95 -11.62
C GLN A 379 15.50 4.26 -12.31
N ASP A 380 14.53 4.84 -13.02
CA ASP A 380 14.72 6.08 -13.75
C ASP A 380 14.75 7.30 -12.81
N ALA A 381 14.05 7.22 -11.68
CA ALA A 381 13.93 8.33 -10.73
C ALA A 381 15.08 8.42 -9.71
N LEU A 382 15.71 7.29 -9.35
CA LEU A 382 16.76 7.23 -8.34
C LEU A 382 18.01 8.08 -8.65
N PRO A 383 18.56 8.10 -9.89
CA PRO A 383 19.77 8.89 -10.19
C PRO A 383 19.64 10.39 -9.85
N ALA A 384 18.46 10.97 -10.06
CA ALA A 384 18.17 12.35 -9.69
C ALA A 384 18.30 12.55 -8.16
N ALA A 385 17.64 11.67 -7.41
CA ALA A 385 17.59 11.72 -5.95
C ALA A 385 18.93 11.39 -5.27
N GLU A 386 19.74 10.49 -5.83
CA GLU A 386 21.07 10.15 -5.32
C GLU A 386 22.02 11.36 -5.33
N SER A 387 21.88 12.23 -6.33
CA SER A 387 22.60 13.50 -6.40
C SER A 387 21.96 14.61 -5.57
N SER A 388 20.93 14.31 -4.77
CA SER A 388 20.09 15.32 -4.10
C SER A 388 19.58 16.38 -5.08
N PHE A 389 19.24 15.94 -6.29
CA PHE A 389 18.79 16.77 -7.40
C PHE A 389 19.76 17.86 -7.87
N GLN A 390 21.06 17.72 -7.59
CA GLN A 390 22.07 18.68 -8.02
C GLN A 390 22.46 18.49 -9.49
N LYS A 391 22.47 17.25 -9.98
CA LYS A 391 22.80 16.96 -11.39
C LYS A 391 21.59 17.09 -12.31
N THR A 392 20.44 16.64 -11.83
CA THR A 392 19.15 16.78 -12.49
C THR A 392 18.06 16.73 -11.44
N SER A 393 17.02 17.55 -11.60
CA SER A 393 15.78 17.47 -10.82
C SER A 393 14.68 16.70 -11.55
N ASP A 394 14.99 16.16 -12.72
CA ASP A 394 14.05 15.45 -13.57
C ASP A 394 13.69 14.08 -12.97
N VAL A 395 12.39 13.84 -12.84
CA VAL A 395 11.79 12.53 -12.58
C VAL A 395 10.98 12.17 -13.83
N PRO A 396 11.49 11.27 -14.70
CA PRO A 396 10.90 11.02 -16.00
C PRO A 396 9.39 10.75 -15.94
N TRP A 397 8.66 11.32 -16.91
CA TRP A 397 7.21 11.34 -17.05
C TRP A 397 6.45 12.14 -15.97
N VAL A 398 6.88 12.12 -14.70
CA VAL A 398 6.29 12.98 -13.65
C VAL A 398 6.63 14.45 -13.95
N SER A 399 7.89 14.75 -14.26
CA SER A 399 8.32 16.08 -14.70
C SER A 399 7.55 16.53 -15.92
N ASP A 400 7.49 15.68 -16.95
CA ASP A 400 6.81 15.99 -18.21
C ASP A 400 5.36 16.36 -17.96
N LEU A 401 4.65 15.54 -17.17
CA LEU A 401 3.25 15.75 -16.84
C LEU A 401 3.02 17.02 -16.00
N CYS A 402 3.92 17.33 -15.06
CA CYS A 402 3.88 18.58 -14.29
C CYS A 402 4.18 19.80 -15.18
N GLU A 403 5.11 19.70 -16.12
CA GLU A 403 5.39 20.73 -17.11
C GLU A 403 4.21 20.96 -18.06
N TRP A 404 3.62 19.88 -18.57
CA TRP A 404 2.43 19.96 -19.42
C TRP A 404 1.28 20.63 -18.68
N ARG A 405 1.02 20.26 -17.43
CA ARG A 405 0.00 20.94 -16.60
C ARG A 405 0.24 22.44 -16.49
N LYS A 406 1.49 22.88 -16.30
CA LYS A 406 1.87 24.30 -16.23
C LYS A 406 1.70 25.02 -17.58
N LYS A 407 2.03 24.36 -18.70
CA LYS A 407 1.88 24.89 -20.06
C LYS A 407 0.42 24.84 -20.55
N HIS A 408 -0.40 23.98 -19.95
CA HIS A 408 -1.77 23.67 -20.36
C HIS A 408 -2.73 23.86 -19.17
N PRO A 409 -3.09 25.12 -18.84
CA PRO A 409 -3.91 25.43 -17.67
C PRO A 409 -5.31 24.83 -17.73
N HIS A 410 -5.78 24.34 -18.89
CA HIS A 410 -7.05 23.63 -19.05
C HIS A 410 -7.07 22.23 -18.41
N MET A 411 -5.92 21.66 -18.04
CA MET A 411 -5.83 20.33 -17.41
C MET A 411 -6.32 20.30 -15.94
N THR A 412 -7.42 20.98 -15.63
CA THR A 412 -8.06 21.04 -14.31
C THR A 412 -8.92 19.82 -14.00
N ASN A 413 -9.10 18.92 -14.96
CA ASN A 413 -9.84 17.69 -14.81
C ASN A 413 -8.92 16.46 -14.73
N VAL A 414 -7.62 16.67 -14.50
CA VAL A 414 -6.62 15.62 -14.36
C VAL A 414 -6.18 15.52 -12.90
N TYR A 415 -6.27 14.33 -12.33
CA TYR A 415 -5.98 14.03 -10.93
C TYR A 415 -4.83 13.02 -10.82
N MET A 416 -3.97 13.23 -9.84
CA MET A 416 -2.74 12.47 -9.62
C MET A 416 -2.93 11.49 -8.47
N GLU A 417 -3.07 10.20 -8.78
CA GLU A 417 -3.23 9.14 -7.78
C GLU A 417 -1.84 8.59 -7.39
N LEU A 418 -1.61 8.45 -6.09
CA LEU A 418 -0.28 8.19 -5.52
C LEU A 418 0.14 6.70 -5.49
N GLY A 419 -0.75 5.78 -5.12
CA GLY A 419 -0.57 4.32 -5.19
C GLY A 419 0.81 3.77 -4.85
N SER A 420 1.22 2.76 -5.63
CA SER A 420 2.56 2.18 -5.57
C SER A 420 3.69 3.18 -5.82
N THR A 421 3.44 4.28 -6.57
CA THR A 421 4.43 5.34 -6.80
C THR A 421 4.94 5.90 -5.46
N PHE A 422 4.02 6.27 -4.58
CA PHE A 422 4.36 6.76 -3.25
C PHE A 422 5.04 5.70 -2.40
N GLY A 423 4.47 4.49 -2.40
CA GLY A 423 4.97 3.35 -1.65
C GLY A 423 6.42 2.96 -1.94
N MET A 424 6.75 2.83 -3.23
CA MET A 424 8.10 2.50 -3.68
C MET A 424 9.11 3.58 -3.28
N MET A 425 8.74 4.86 -3.42
CA MET A 425 9.65 5.97 -3.14
C MET A 425 9.88 6.16 -1.64
N VAL A 426 8.84 6.10 -0.80
CA VAL A 426 8.96 6.45 0.63
C VAL A 426 9.89 5.51 1.40
N ILE A 427 9.93 4.22 1.04
CA ILE A 427 10.81 3.24 1.70
C ILE A 427 12.23 3.20 1.10
N THR A 428 12.39 3.67 -0.14
CA THR A 428 13.67 3.60 -0.86
C THR A 428 14.44 4.90 -0.74
N HIS A 429 13.76 6.02 -0.94
CA HIS A 429 14.36 7.35 -0.91
C HIS A 429 13.30 8.41 -0.53
N PRO A 430 13.03 8.64 0.77
CA PRO A 430 12.01 9.61 1.20
C PRO A 430 12.16 11.02 0.59
N LEU A 431 13.38 11.47 0.29
CA LEU A 431 13.64 12.73 -0.40
C LEU A 431 13.06 12.72 -1.84
N LEU A 432 13.11 11.58 -2.54
CA LEU A 432 12.50 11.43 -3.86
C LEU A 432 10.98 11.51 -3.74
N CYS A 433 10.41 10.80 -2.78
CA CYS A 433 8.98 10.83 -2.50
C CYS A 433 8.49 12.26 -2.24
N ALA A 434 9.20 13.01 -1.40
CA ALA A 434 8.88 14.40 -1.11
C ALA A 434 9.05 15.33 -2.32
N HIS A 435 10.06 15.10 -3.17
CA HIS A 435 10.26 15.88 -4.39
C HIS A 435 9.13 15.66 -5.39
N VAL A 436 8.76 14.41 -5.68
CA VAL A 436 7.64 14.07 -6.57
C VAL A 436 6.33 14.66 -6.05
N LEU A 437 6.04 14.52 -4.76
CA LEU A 437 4.85 15.12 -4.16
C LEU A 437 4.88 16.65 -4.26
N GLY A 438 6.04 17.27 -4.06
CA GLY A 438 6.23 18.71 -4.23
C GLY A 438 5.98 19.19 -5.67
N MET A 439 6.52 18.49 -6.66
CA MET A 439 6.30 18.78 -8.09
C MET A 439 4.82 18.71 -8.46
N ILE A 440 4.14 17.63 -8.03
CA ILE A 440 2.73 17.43 -8.31
C ILE A 440 1.89 18.52 -7.66
N ILE A 441 2.11 18.83 -6.37
CA ILE A 441 1.34 19.87 -5.67
C ILE A 441 1.59 21.25 -6.28
N ASP A 442 2.82 21.55 -6.69
CA ASP A 442 3.15 22.82 -7.34
C ASP A 442 2.47 22.97 -8.71
N ALA A 443 2.41 21.90 -9.52
CA ALA A 443 1.81 21.94 -10.84
C ALA A 443 0.28 21.82 -10.83
N PHE A 444 -0.26 20.87 -10.07
CA PHE A 444 -1.68 20.52 -10.07
C PHE A 444 -2.47 21.13 -8.92
N GLY A 445 -1.80 21.49 -7.82
CA GLY A 445 -2.46 21.86 -6.56
C GLY A 445 -2.72 20.64 -5.68
N ALA A 446 -2.73 20.87 -4.36
CA ALA A 446 -3.00 19.83 -3.37
C ALA A 446 -4.41 19.23 -3.52
N ASP A 447 -5.34 19.93 -4.17
CA ASP A 447 -6.72 19.50 -4.37
C ASP A 447 -6.91 18.54 -5.56
N HIS A 448 -5.84 18.32 -6.35
CA HIS A 448 -5.82 17.39 -7.49
C HIS A 448 -5.00 16.12 -7.22
N VAL A 449 -4.58 15.91 -5.98
CA VAL A 449 -3.83 14.72 -5.56
C VAL A 449 -4.76 13.77 -4.82
N LEU A 450 -4.75 12.50 -5.20
CA LEU A 450 -5.62 11.46 -4.64
C LEU A 450 -4.78 10.42 -3.90
N TRP A 451 -5.21 10.11 -2.68
CA TRP A 451 -4.69 8.97 -1.95
C TRP A 451 -5.24 7.66 -2.52
N GLY A 452 -4.33 6.79 -2.92
CA GLY A 452 -4.60 5.38 -3.11
C GLY A 452 -3.41 4.58 -2.60
N THR A 453 -3.66 3.37 -2.09
CA THR A 453 -2.56 2.52 -1.63
C THR A 453 -2.05 1.62 -2.74
N ASP A 454 -2.90 1.34 -3.73
CA ASP A 454 -2.74 0.30 -4.76
C ASP A 454 -2.71 -1.11 -4.18
N SER A 455 -1.97 -1.28 -3.09
CA SER A 455 -2.04 -2.36 -2.12
C SER A 455 -1.50 -1.94 -0.74
N ILE A 456 -1.66 -2.82 0.23
CA ILE A 456 -1.68 -2.62 1.69
C ILE A 456 -0.34 -2.25 2.40
N TRP A 457 0.64 -1.54 1.82
CA TRP A 457 2.03 -1.58 2.34
C TRP A 457 2.70 -0.29 2.87
N TRP A 458 2.12 0.92 2.75
CA TRP A 458 2.96 2.13 2.60
C TRP A 458 2.90 3.21 3.69
N GLY A 459 4.08 3.80 3.98
CA GLY A 459 4.36 4.86 4.97
C GLY A 459 4.23 6.29 4.44
N SER A 460 4.10 7.36 5.25
CA SER A 460 3.91 8.73 4.73
C SER A 460 5.01 9.76 5.06
N PRO A 461 5.56 10.51 4.06
CA PRO A 461 6.65 11.46 4.25
C PRO A 461 6.17 12.85 4.68
N GLN A 462 7.10 13.63 5.25
CA GLN A 462 7.01 15.09 5.39
C GLN A 462 7.80 15.81 4.29
N MET A 463 7.43 17.05 3.98
CA MET A 463 8.20 17.92 3.08
C MET A 463 9.47 18.43 3.78
N PRO A 464 10.68 18.09 3.30
CA PRO A 464 11.93 18.51 3.92
C PRO A 464 12.27 19.97 3.60
N GLU A 465 12.96 20.64 4.53
CA GLU A 465 13.40 22.03 4.38
C GLU A 465 14.34 22.24 3.19
N SER A 466 15.17 21.24 2.85
CA SER A 466 16.05 21.29 1.69
C SER A 466 15.28 21.47 0.39
N LEU A 467 14.19 20.73 0.19
CA LEU A 467 13.36 20.86 -1.01
C LEU A 467 12.54 22.15 -1.01
N MET A 468 12.06 22.60 0.15
CA MET A 468 11.39 23.90 0.27
C MET A 468 12.33 25.05 -0.15
N LYS A 469 13.60 25.01 0.27
CA LYS A 469 14.61 26.00 -0.12
C LYS A 469 15.02 25.88 -1.59
N GLN A 470 15.22 24.64 -2.07
CA GLN A 470 15.75 24.38 -3.41
C GLN A 470 14.72 24.63 -4.52
N PHE A 471 13.46 24.26 -4.28
CA PHE A 471 12.41 24.30 -5.30
C PHE A 471 11.24 25.23 -4.95
N GLY A 472 11.24 25.85 -3.76
CA GLY A 472 10.16 26.74 -3.33
C GLY A 472 8.88 26.01 -2.91
N TYR A 473 8.92 24.70 -2.68
CA TYR A 473 7.74 23.92 -2.27
C TYR A 473 7.18 24.37 -0.93
N LYS A 474 5.86 24.26 -0.78
CA LYS A 474 5.14 24.56 0.46
C LYS A 474 5.17 23.37 1.42
N PRO A 475 5.11 23.59 2.75
CA PRO A 475 5.02 22.51 3.72
C PRO A 475 3.71 21.72 3.57
N LEU A 476 3.74 20.41 3.86
CA LEU A 476 2.54 19.56 3.93
C LEU A 476 1.79 19.82 5.24
N THR A 477 0.90 20.81 5.23
CA THR A 477 0.04 21.14 6.36
C THR A 477 -1.00 20.03 6.63
N THR A 478 -1.61 20.04 7.81
CA THR A 478 -2.74 19.16 8.13
C THR A 478 -3.88 19.29 7.12
N ASP A 479 -4.16 20.49 6.60
CA ASP A 479 -5.23 20.70 5.63
C ASP A 479 -4.89 20.12 4.25
N ILE A 480 -3.64 20.23 3.80
CA ILE A 480 -3.17 19.55 2.59
C ILE A 480 -3.30 18.03 2.76
N LYS A 481 -2.93 17.50 3.93
CA LYS A 481 -3.09 16.08 4.25
C LYS A 481 -4.56 15.64 4.21
N ARG A 482 -5.49 16.41 4.81
CA ARG A 482 -6.94 16.15 4.72
C ARG A 482 -7.45 16.11 3.28
N GLN A 483 -6.96 17.04 2.44
CA GLN A 483 -7.28 17.05 1.01
C GLN A 483 -6.86 15.74 0.34
N ILE A 484 -5.57 15.42 0.44
CA ILE A 484 -4.97 14.23 -0.21
C ILE A 484 -5.63 12.94 0.29
N PHE A 485 -5.80 12.76 1.60
CA PHE A 485 -6.30 11.50 2.16
C PHE A 485 -7.73 11.19 1.85
N GLY A 486 -8.59 12.19 1.65
CA GLY A 486 -9.98 11.84 1.36
C GLY A 486 -10.88 12.96 0.91
N LEU A 487 -10.62 14.24 1.23
CA LEU A 487 -11.55 15.29 0.81
C LEU A 487 -11.55 15.49 -0.73
N ASN A 488 -10.41 15.29 -1.39
CA ASN A 488 -10.34 15.35 -2.85
C ASN A 488 -11.12 14.21 -3.49
N ALA A 489 -10.88 12.97 -3.03
CA ALA A 489 -11.63 11.79 -3.47
C ALA A 489 -13.14 11.93 -3.18
N ALA A 490 -13.49 12.46 -2.01
CA ALA A 490 -14.89 12.71 -1.64
C ALA A 490 -15.58 13.64 -2.64
N ARG A 491 -14.91 14.74 -3.03
CA ARG A 491 -15.38 15.66 -4.07
C ARG A 491 -15.53 14.98 -5.43
N VAL A 492 -14.50 14.24 -5.87
CA VAL A 492 -14.47 13.58 -7.19
C VAL A 492 -15.54 12.48 -7.31
N TYR A 493 -15.80 11.73 -6.23
CA TYR A 493 -16.78 10.64 -6.21
C TYR A 493 -18.16 11.04 -5.67
N GLY A 494 -18.39 12.32 -5.34
CA GLY A 494 -19.67 12.80 -4.82
C GLY A 494 -20.06 12.15 -3.48
N VAL A 495 -19.09 11.96 -2.61
CA VAL A 495 -19.23 11.37 -1.27
C VAL A 495 -19.21 12.48 -0.23
N ASP A 496 -20.13 12.42 0.74
CA ASP A 496 -20.08 13.31 1.91
C ASP A 496 -19.06 12.78 2.94
N PRO A 497 -17.92 13.45 3.19
CA PRO A 497 -16.94 12.98 4.16
C PRO A 497 -17.49 13.00 5.59
N LYS A 498 -18.50 13.84 5.90
CA LYS A 498 -19.10 13.95 7.23
C LYS A 498 -20.22 12.94 7.49
N ALA A 499 -20.62 12.16 6.48
CA ALA A 499 -21.64 11.15 6.64
C ALA A 499 -21.23 10.11 7.70
N ARG A 500 -22.17 9.76 8.58
CA ARG A 500 -21.93 8.70 9.57
C ARG A 500 -21.72 7.37 8.85
N ARG A 501 -20.56 6.76 9.10
CA ARG A 501 -20.20 5.42 8.63
C ARG A 501 -20.07 4.51 9.83
N ASN A 502 -20.79 3.40 9.84
CA ASN A 502 -20.69 2.48 10.97
C ASN A 502 -19.39 1.67 10.82
N PRO A 503 -18.77 1.28 11.95
CA PRO A 503 -17.73 0.27 11.90
C PRO A 503 -18.31 -1.09 11.46
N VAL A 504 -17.43 -2.02 11.14
CA VAL A 504 -17.82 -3.43 10.97
C VAL A 504 -18.49 -3.92 12.25
N PRO A 505 -19.67 -4.57 12.20
CA PRO A 505 -20.41 -4.99 13.40
C PRO A 505 -19.60 -5.86 14.36
N HIS A 506 -19.86 -5.70 15.67
CA HIS A 506 -19.11 -6.39 16.72
C HIS A 506 -19.20 -7.92 16.66
N ASP A 507 -20.30 -8.49 16.20
CA ASP A 507 -20.51 -9.94 16.05
C ASP A 507 -19.74 -10.52 14.85
N TYR A 508 -19.61 -9.76 13.76
CA TYR A 508 -18.71 -10.07 12.66
C TYR A 508 -17.25 -9.88 13.07
N ILE A 509 -16.96 -8.84 13.85
CA ILE A 509 -15.69 -8.68 14.54
C ILE A 509 -15.43 -9.84 15.49
N ASP A 510 -16.42 -10.44 16.15
CA ASP A 510 -16.23 -11.59 17.03
C ASP A 510 -15.96 -12.88 16.24
N LYS A 511 -16.60 -13.08 15.08
CA LYS A 511 -16.24 -14.14 14.12
C LYS A 511 -14.83 -13.94 13.54
N LEU A 512 -14.49 -12.72 13.14
CA LEU A 512 -13.15 -12.36 12.71
C LEU A 512 -12.14 -12.50 13.85
N LYS A 513 -12.48 -12.10 15.08
CA LYS A 513 -11.68 -12.27 16.30
C LYS A 513 -11.53 -13.73 16.67
N ASP A 514 -12.50 -14.59 16.40
CA ASP A 514 -12.35 -16.02 16.67
C ASP A 514 -11.42 -16.67 15.63
N LEU A 515 -11.48 -16.24 14.37
CA LEU A 515 -10.42 -16.51 13.37
C LEU A 515 -9.06 -15.89 13.80
N TYR A 516 -9.06 -14.71 14.43
CA TYR A 516 -7.91 -13.97 14.94
C TYR A 516 -7.29 -14.61 16.19
N LYS A 517 -8.10 -15.14 17.10
CA LYS A 517 -7.71 -15.85 18.34
C LYS A 517 -7.12 -17.21 17.98
N GLN A 518 -7.67 -17.87 16.96
CA GLN A 518 -7.10 -19.09 16.38
C GLN A 518 -5.79 -18.83 15.61
N ALA A 519 -5.54 -17.59 15.14
CA ALA A 519 -4.30 -17.14 14.51
C ALA A 519 -3.26 -16.51 15.48
N GLY A 520 -3.63 -16.22 16.72
CA GLY A 520 -2.74 -15.73 17.77
C GLY A 520 -2.66 -14.20 17.92
N LYS A 521 -3.61 -13.65 18.70
CA LYS A 521 -3.71 -12.29 19.33
C LYS A 521 -3.92 -11.05 18.43
N PRO A 522 -4.74 -10.05 18.87
CA PRO A 522 -5.29 -8.85 18.15
C PRO A 522 -4.28 -7.77 17.73
N THR A 523 -3.14 -8.11 17.12
CA THR A 523 -2.10 -7.14 16.71
C THR A 523 -1.73 -7.29 15.24
N PRO A 524 -1.29 -6.21 14.57
CA PRO A 524 -0.70 -6.26 13.23
C PRO A 524 0.27 -7.44 13.06
N SER A 525 0.29 -8.22 11.97
CA SER A 525 1.28 -9.30 11.82
C SER A 525 2.60 -8.82 11.28
N ASN A 526 2.59 -7.68 10.58
CA ASN A 526 3.71 -7.14 9.80
C ASN A 526 4.21 -8.09 8.70
N THR A 527 3.35 -9.00 8.22
CA THR A 527 3.70 -9.91 7.12
C THR A 527 3.56 -9.19 5.80
N GLN A 528 4.63 -9.19 5.01
CA GLN A 528 4.70 -8.54 3.70
C GLN A 528 4.53 -9.56 2.57
N TYR A 529 3.53 -9.35 1.72
CA TYR A 529 3.19 -10.26 0.61
C TYR A 529 3.65 -9.67 -0.70
N GLY A 530 4.03 -10.56 -1.60
CA GLY A 530 4.68 -10.21 -2.84
C GLY A 530 6.12 -10.69 -2.88
N TRP A 531 6.88 -10.14 -3.82
CA TRP A 531 8.15 -10.69 -4.23
C TRP A 531 9.28 -9.68 -4.14
N VAL A 532 10.48 -10.20 -3.91
CA VAL A 532 11.71 -9.42 -3.82
C VAL A 532 12.82 -10.15 -4.55
N THR A 533 13.87 -9.43 -4.95
CA THR A 533 15.05 -10.06 -5.57
C THR A 533 15.72 -11.03 -4.59
N ALA A 534 16.21 -12.16 -5.11
CA ALA A 534 16.85 -13.21 -4.33
C ALA A 534 18.17 -12.82 -3.64
#